data_AF-M0E6D7-F1
#
_entry.id   AF-M0E6D7-F1
#
_cell.length_a   1.000
_cell.length_b   1.000
_cell.length_c   1.000
_cell.angle_alpha   90.00
_cell.angle_beta   90.00
_cell.angle_gamma   90.00
#
_symmetry.space_group_name_H-M   'P 1'
#
loop_
_entity.id
_entity.type
_entity.pdbx_description
1 polymer ?
#
loop_
_entity_poly.entity_id
_entity_poly.type
_entity_poly.pdbx_seq_one_letter_code
_entity_poly.pdbx_strand_id
1 'polypeptide(L)'
;MREALHASSDYIPGLVWNTVLITAVVGFQWNLLQIAVLYVLEIAVINVLYLLVSLFAPQPISDLDEERWNREPTPVQPIGWVPPVYYRNARFIVRYVLFVGILVPIVLQRLVAQYGLESVLTPSVGLAVVGIILFELRRVWQHFIRGRKYRESSPLEAIQFGFIHVGELFVILVYAIVPVTFIVVITAIAFGIDYGSRAALLFYLVPIGAIRIWFSSLDPLTDDFEVSIS
;
A
#
# COMPACT_ATOMS: atom_id res chain seq x y z
N MET A 1 -29.84 14.92 -4.30
CA MET A 1 -29.22 15.06 -2.96
C MET A 1 -28.50 13.79 -2.50
N ARG A 2 -29.01 12.57 -2.77
CA ARG A 2 -28.26 11.30 -2.55
C ARG A 2 -26.99 11.15 -3.40
N GLU A 3 -27.01 11.57 -4.67
CA GLU A 3 -25.81 11.50 -5.55
C GLU A 3 -24.64 12.37 -5.07
N ALA A 4 -24.91 13.55 -4.51
CA ALA A 4 -23.86 14.43 -3.96
C ALA A 4 -23.22 13.88 -2.67
N LEU A 5 -23.95 13.04 -1.94
CA LEU A 5 -23.47 12.34 -0.73
C LEU A 5 -22.67 11.08 -1.07
N HIS A 6 -23.03 10.36 -2.13
CA HIS A 6 -22.23 9.24 -2.64
C HIS A 6 -20.89 9.73 -3.19
N ALA A 7 -20.91 10.79 -4.01
CA ALA A 7 -19.69 11.41 -4.50
C ALA A 7 -18.78 11.83 -3.33
N SER A 8 -19.30 12.47 -2.29
CA SER A 8 -18.46 12.92 -1.17
C SER A 8 -17.85 11.76 -0.35
N SER A 9 -18.55 10.62 -0.23
CA SER A 9 -18.05 9.43 0.48
C SER A 9 -16.78 8.85 -0.15
N ASP A 10 -16.71 8.82 -1.48
CA ASP A 10 -15.58 8.23 -2.23
C ASP A 10 -14.33 9.12 -2.24
N TYR A 11 -14.51 10.43 -1.99
CA TYR A 11 -13.42 11.40 -1.88
C TYR A 11 -12.81 11.49 -0.47
N ILE A 12 -13.55 11.10 0.57
CA ILE A 12 -13.11 11.21 1.97
C ILE A 12 -11.82 10.42 2.26
N PRO A 13 -11.63 9.16 1.81
CA PRO A 13 -10.41 8.40 2.08
C PRO A 13 -9.15 9.07 1.52
N GLY A 14 -9.19 9.52 0.26
CA GLY A 14 -8.07 10.20 -0.38
C GLY A 14 -7.75 11.55 0.28
N LEU A 15 -8.78 12.29 0.69
CA LEU A 15 -8.62 13.60 1.33
C LEU A 15 -8.11 13.50 2.77
N VAL A 16 -8.54 12.49 3.53
CA VAL A 16 -7.99 12.16 4.86
C VAL A 16 -6.52 11.80 4.74
N TRP A 17 -6.15 10.95 3.78
CA TRP A 17 -4.75 10.58 3.56
C TRP A 17 -3.86 11.75 3.18
N ASN A 18 -4.35 12.63 2.31
CA ASN A 18 -3.63 13.84 1.94
C ASN A 18 -3.48 14.80 3.14
N THR A 19 -4.51 14.92 3.98
CA THR A 19 -4.45 15.74 5.21
C THR A 19 -3.45 15.19 6.23
N VAL A 20 -3.35 13.87 6.37
CA VAL A 20 -2.34 13.22 7.21
C VAL A 20 -0.93 13.52 6.70
N LEU A 21 -0.71 13.40 5.39
CA LEU A 21 0.57 13.73 4.75
C LEU A 21 0.94 15.21 4.93
N ILE A 22 0.00 16.13 4.73
CA ILE A 22 0.18 17.56 4.97
C ILE A 22 0.52 17.83 6.44
N THR A 23 -0.20 17.19 7.37
CA THR A 23 0.07 17.31 8.82
C THR A 23 1.45 16.78 9.16
N ALA A 24 1.91 15.73 8.50
CA ALA A 24 3.24 15.18 8.72
C ALA A 24 4.36 16.10 8.20
N VAL A 25 4.20 16.65 7.00
CA VAL A 25 5.16 17.59 6.41
C VAL A 25 5.21 18.91 7.20
N VAL A 26 4.06 19.47 7.56
CA VAL A 26 3.97 20.79 8.20
C VAL A 26 4.19 20.70 9.71
N GLY A 27 3.55 19.75 10.37
CA GLY A 27 3.56 19.59 11.83
C GLY A 27 4.79 18.86 12.35
N PHE A 28 5.18 17.74 11.73
CA PHE A 28 6.35 16.95 12.15
C PHE A 28 7.63 17.31 11.39
N GLN A 29 7.58 18.32 10.51
CA GLN A 29 8.69 18.84 9.73
C GLN A 29 9.41 17.76 8.92
N TRP A 30 8.63 16.82 8.37
CA TRP A 30 9.21 15.71 7.65
C TRP A 30 9.94 16.15 6.38
N ASN A 31 11.07 15.49 6.12
CA ASN A 31 11.82 15.66 4.88
C ASN A 31 11.42 14.60 3.84
N LEU A 32 11.87 14.80 2.60
CA LEU A 32 11.54 13.93 1.47
C LEU A 32 12.02 12.47 1.68
N LEU A 33 13.12 12.28 2.41
CA LEU A 33 13.61 10.95 2.78
C LEU A 33 12.63 10.21 3.68
N GLN A 34 12.12 10.85 4.72
CA GLN A 34 11.17 10.24 5.66
C GLN A 34 9.89 9.82 4.94
N ILE A 35 9.41 10.65 4.02
CA ILE A 35 8.28 10.32 3.15
C ILE A 35 8.61 9.11 2.26
N ALA A 36 9.76 9.11 1.59
CA ALA A 36 10.17 8.01 0.72
C ALA A 36 10.31 6.68 1.48
N VAL A 37 10.92 6.70 2.67
CA VAL A 37 11.04 5.50 3.52
C VAL A 37 9.66 4.98 3.92
N LEU A 38 8.73 5.86 4.29
CA LEU A 38 7.39 5.42 4.66
C LEU A 38 6.65 4.76 3.51
N TYR A 39 6.78 5.27 2.29
CA TYR A 39 6.21 4.61 1.11
C TYR A 39 6.83 3.23 0.87
N VAL A 40 8.15 3.07 1.03
CA VAL A 40 8.79 1.76 0.90
C VAL A 40 8.32 0.80 1.99
N LEU A 41 8.12 1.29 3.22
CA LEU A 41 7.58 0.49 4.32
C LEU A 41 6.10 0.15 4.12
N GLU A 42 5.29 1.06 3.57
CA GLU A 42 3.89 0.82 3.20
C GLU A 42 3.82 -0.31 2.16
N ILE A 43 4.65 -0.25 1.11
CA ILE A 43 4.79 -1.35 0.13
C ILE A 43 5.17 -2.66 0.83
N ALA A 44 6.13 -2.62 1.76
CA ALA A 44 6.56 -3.81 2.49
C ALA A 44 5.42 -4.43 3.32
N VAL A 45 4.69 -3.60 4.06
CA VAL A 45 3.55 -4.01 4.90
C VAL A 45 2.45 -4.61 4.03
N ILE A 46 2.05 -3.93 2.95
CA ILE A 46 1.05 -4.43 1.99
C ILE A 46 1.48 -5.80 1.47
N ASN A 47 2.70 -5.93 0.94
CA ASN A 47 3.18 -7.20 0.41
C ASN A 47 3.15 -8.31 1.47
N VAL A 48 3.65 -8.05 2.68
CA VAL A 48 3.64 -9.05 3.77
C VAL A 48 2.21 -9.49 4.09
N LEU A 49 1.28 -8.55 4.26
CA LEU A 49 -0.10 -8.86 4.62
C LEU A 49 -0.83 -9.64 3.52
N TYR A 50 -0.70 -9.24 2.26
CA TYR A 50 -1.36 -9.92 1.15
C TYR A 50 -0.74 -11.29 0.84
N LEU A 51 0.58 -11.46 1.04
CA LEU A 51 1.22 -12.77 0.99
C LEU A 51 0.70 -13.67 2.12
N LEU A 52 0.51 -13.15 3.34
CA LEU A 52 -0.09 -13.91 4.44
C LEU A 52 -1.54 -14.30 4.12
N VAL A 53 -2.35 -13.38 3.60
CA VAL A 53 -3.73 -13.66 3.21
C VAL A 53 -3.83 -14.73 2.14
N SER A 54 -2.91 -14.73 1.18
CA SER A 54 -2.90 -15.72 0.10
C SER A 54 -2.66 -17.16 0.60
N LEU A 55 -2.12 -17.35 1.81
CA LEU A 55 -2.04 -18.67 2.45
C LEU A 55 -3.42 -19.24 2.80
N PHE A 56 -4.42 -18.39 2.98
CA PHE A 56 -5.79 -18.76 3.36
C PHE A 56 -6.71 -18.99 2.17
N ALA A 57 -6.25 -18.70 0.94
CA ALA A 57 -7.05 -18.81 -0.28
C ALA A 57 -7.22 -20.29 -0.71
N PRO A 58 -8.44 -20.85 -0.71
CA PRO A 58 -8.68 -22.26 -1.04
C PRO A 58 -8.87 -22.49 -2.54
N GLN A 59 -9.18 -21.47 -3.34
CA GLN A 59 -9.45 -21.69 -4.76
C GLN A 59 -8.17 -22.03 -5.54
N PRO A 60 -8.25 -22.90 -6.55
CA PRO A 60 -7.14 -23.18 -7.45
C PRO A 60 -6.83 -21.96 -8.32
N ILE A 61 -5.62 -21.91 -8.88
CA ILE A 61 -5.25 -20.91 -9.89
C ILE A 61 -5.66 -21.48 -11.26
N SER A 62 -6.62 -20.84 -11.95
CA SER A 62 -7.20 -21.34 -13.21
C SER A 62 -6.19 -21.48 -14.35
N ASP A 63 -5.20 -20.59 -14.40
CA ASP A 63 -4.30 -20.45 -15.55
C ASP A 63 -3.00 -21.25 -15.39
N LEU A 64 -2.82 -21.92 -14.25
CA LEU A 64 -1.65 -22.77 -13.98
C LEU A 64 -2.09 -24.24 -14.01
N ASP A 65 -1.77 -24.90 -15.12
CA ASP A 65 -2.07 -26.32 -15.33
C ASP A 65 -1.04 -27.20 -14.58
N GLU A 66 -0.97 -27.04 -13.27
CA GLU A 66 -0.19 -27.89 -12.38
C GLU A 66 -1.13 -28.86 -11.65
N GLU A 67 -0.77 -30.15 -11.65
CA GLU A 67 -1.52 -31.23 -10.97
C GLU A 67 -1.85 -30.92 -9.49
N ARG A 68 -1.06 -30.05 -8.84
CA ARG A 68 -1.28 -29.58 -7.47
C ARG A 68 -2.55 -28.74 -7.27
N TRP A 69 -3.01 -28.06 -8.31
CA TRP A 69 -4.22 -27.22 -8.26
C TRP A 69 -5.49 -28.04 -8.50
N ASN A 70 -5.36 -29.19 -9.18
CA ASN A 70 -6.43 -30.16 -9.42
C ASN A 70 -6.73 -31.07 -8.23
N ARG A 71 -5.88 -31.05 -7.19
CA ARG A 71 -6.10 -31.81 -5.94
C ARG A 71 -6.86 -30.97 -4.92
N GLU A 72 -7.66 -31.65 -4.11
CA GLU A 72 -8.35 -31.02 -2.98
C GLU A 72 -7.32 -30.34 -2.06
N PRO A 73 -7.59 -29.08 -1.64
CA PRO A 73 -6.68 -28.35 -0.77
C PRO A 73 -6.60 -29.02 0.59
N THR A 74 -5.40 -29.33 1.07
CA THR A 74 -5.17 -29.86 2.43
C THR A 74 -5.11 -28.71 3.44
N PRO A 75 -6.12 -28.51 4.30
CA PRO A 75 -6.12 -27.44 5.29
C PRO A 75 -5.24 -27.81 6.48
N VAL A 76 -4.34 -26.91 6.86
CA VAL A 76 -3.64 -26.94 8.14
C VAL A 76 -4.23 -25.81 8.97
N GLN A 77 -4.87 -26.13 10.09
CA GLN A 77 -5.46 -25.12 10.97
C GLN A 77 -4.48 -24.82 12.11
N PRO A 78 -3.74 -23.70 12.08
CA PRO A 78 -2.70 -23.46 13.06
C PRO A 78 -3.30 -23.11 14.43
N ILE A 79 -4.38 -22.32 14.43
CA ILE A 79 -5.11 -21.86 15.62
C ILE A 79 -6.59 -21.72 15.24
N GLY A 80 -7.53 -22.12 16.11
CA GLY A 80 -8.97 -22.22 15.78
C GLY A 80 -9.69 -20.92 15.39
N TRP A 81 -9.11 -19.75 15.65
CA TRP A 81 -9.66 -18.43 15.31
C TRP A 81 -9.18 -17.84 13.98
N VAL A 82 -8.13 -18.40 13.37
CA VAL A 82 -7.57 -17.92 12.08
C VAL A 82 -8.03 -18.85 10.96
N PRO A 83 -8.24 -18.36 9.72
CA PRO A 83 -8.55 -19.22 8.59
C PRO A 83 -7.51 -20.33 8.40
N PRO A 84 -7.91 -21.48 7.81
CA PRO A 84 -6.99 -22.56 7.53
C PRO A 84 -5.91 -22.13 6.53
N VAL A 85 -4.68 -22.56 6.76
CA VAL A 85 -3.53 -22.36 5.88
C VAL A 85 -3.41 -23.55 4.92
N TYR A 86 -3.19 -23.29 3.64
CA TYR A 86 -3.00 -24.33 2.64
C TYR A 86 -1.53 -24.47 2.24
N TYR A 87 -0.95 -25.65 2.54
CA TYR A 87 0.48 -25.92 2.27
C TYR A 87 0.86 -25.72 0.79
N ARG A 88 -0.05 -26.03 -0.14
CA ARG A 88 0.16 -25.82 -1.59
C ARG A 88 0.44 -24.35 -1.94
N ASN A 89 -0.12 -23.41 -1.17
CA ASN A 89 0.05 -21.98 -1.39
C ASN A 89 1.44 -21.51 -0.92
N ALA A 90 1.97 -22.11 0.16
CA ALA A 90 3.28 -21.71 0.71
C ALA A 90 4.40 -21.81 -0.34
N ARG A 91 4.46 -22.90 -1.12
CA ARG A 91 5.47 -23.06 -2.18
C ARG A 91 5.33 -22.04 -3.30
N PHE A 92 4.11 -21.64 -3.63
CA PHE A 92 3.83 -20.59 -4.61
C PHE A 92 4.31 -19.22 -4.12
N ILE A 93 3.99 -18.91 -2.86
CA ILE A 93 4.30 -17.63 -2.19
C ILE A 93 5.81 -17.42 -1.99
N VAL A 94 6.59 -18.49 -1.78
CA VAL A 94 8.06 -18.39 -1.57
C VAL A 94 8.75 -17.60 -2.69
N ARG A 95 8.32 -17.73 -3.95
CA ARG A 95 8.92 -16.95 -5.06
C ARG A 95 8.69 -15.45 -4.91
N TYR A 96 7.49 -15.05 -4.50
CA TYR A 96 7.15 -13.65 -4.25
C TYR A 96 7.84 -13.12 -2.99
N VAL A 97 7.92 -13.93 -1.93
CA VAL A 97 8.66 -13.59 -0.70
C VAL A 97 10.13 -13.35 -1.01
N LEU A 98 10.76 -14.17 -1.86
CA LEU A 98 12.15 -13.95 -2.27
C LEU A 98 12.29 -12.64 -3.04
N PHE A 99 11.41 -12.37 -4.02
CA PHE A 99 11.48 -11.15 -4.80
C PHE A 99 11.32 -9.89 -3.92
N VAL A 100 10.23 -9.81 -3.14
CA VAL A 100 9.93 -8.67 -2.28
C VAL A 100 10.95 -8.56 -1.14
N GLY A 101 11.30 -9.69 -0.53
CA GLY A 101 12.26 -9.78 0.57
C GLY A 101 13.69 -9.42 0.18
N ILE A 102 14.03 -9.42 -1.11
CA ILE A 102 15.29 -8.89 -1.64
C ILE A 102 15.12 -7.42 -2.02
N LEU A 103 14.06 -7.07 -2.75
CA LEU A 103 13.86 -5.73 -3.30
C LEU A 103 13.73 -4.67 -2.20
N VAL A 104 12.87 -4.89 -1.20
CA VAL A 104 12.59 -3.91 -0.14
C VAL A 104 13.85 -3.58 0.67
N PRO A 105 14.62 -4.55 1.19
CA PRO A 105 15.84 -4.25 1.93
C PRO A 105 16.89 -3.52 1.08
N ILE A 106 17.04 -3.87 -0.20
CA ILE A 106 17.98 -3.16 -1.10
C ILE A 106 17.59 -1.69 -1.23
N VAL A 107 16.31 -1.40 -1.47
CA VAL A 107 15.82 -0.02 -1.60
C VAL A 107 15.99 0.75 -0.30
N LEU A 108 15.61 0.17 0.85
CA LEU A 108 15.79 0.80 2.16
C LEU A 108 17.27 1.07 2.45
N GLN A 109 18.15 0.09 2.18
CA GLN A 109 19.59 0.26 2.37
C GLN A 109 20.15 1.39 1.52
N ARG A 110 19.69 1.55 0.26
CA ARG A 110 20.12 2.64 -0.61
C ARG A 110 19.69 4.01 -0.09
N LEU A 111 18.43 4.14 0.33
CA LEU A 111 17.91 5.38 0.93
C LEU A 111 18.68 5.74 2.21
N VAL A 112 18.88 4.76 3.08
CA VAL A 112 19.62 4.94 4.33
C VAL A 112 21.09 5.28 4.09
N ALA A 113 21.76 4.63 3.14
CA ALA A 113 23.17 4.89 2.84
C ALA A 113 23.39 6.30 2.29
N GLN A 114 22.42 6.86 1.57
CA GLN A 114 22.53 8.19 0.98
C GLN A 114 22.30 9.32 2.00
N TYR A 115 21.44 9.11 3.00
CA TYR A 115 20.98 10.20 3.88
C TYR A 115 21.13 9.95 5.40
N GLY A 116 21.60 8.76 5.79
CA GLY A 116 21.87 8.36 7.17
C GLY A 116 20.64 7.78 7.90
N LEU A 117 20.89 6.79 8.78
CA LEU A 117 19.85 6.14 9.61
C LEU A 117 19.18 7.11 10.59
N GLU A 118 19.95 8.03 11.17
CA GLU A 118 19.48 8.97 12.20
C GLU A 118 18.41 9.93 11.67
N SER A 119 18.45 10.23 10.37
CA SER A 119 17.44 11.06 9.67
C SER A 119 16.08 10.35 9.56
N VAL A 120 16.04 9.03 9.68
CA VAL A 120 14.85 8.18 9.47
C VAL A 120 14.26 7.71 10.80
N LEU A 121 15.10 7.39 11.78
CA LEU A 121 14.69 6.84 13.08
C LEU A 121 14.16 7.92 14.03
N THR A 122 13.11 8.64 13.61
CA THR A 122 12.41 9.60 14.45
C THR A 122 11.14 8.99 15.07
N PRO A 123 10.72 9.42 16.28
CA PRO A 123 9.50 8.91 16.91
C PRO A 123 8.24 9.09 16.05
N SER A 124 8.17 10.18 15.27
CA SER A 124 7.03 10.44 14.38
C SER A 124 6.98 9.46 13.21
N VAL A 125 8.13 9.11 12.62
CA VAL A 125 8.21 8.05 11.60
C VAL A 125 7.79 6.71 12.19
N GLY A 126 8.27 6.37 13.39
CA GLY A 126 7.85 5.13 14.08
C GLY A 126 6.34 5.06 14.30
N LEU A 127 5.72 6.16 14.76
CA LEU A 127 4.28 6.24 14.96
C LEU A 127 3.51 6.11 13.63
N ALA A 128 4.02 6.69 12.55
CA ALA A 128 3.44 6.55 11.23
C ALA A 128 3.51 5.11 10.70
N VAL A 129 4.63 4.42 10.91
CA VAL A 129 4.78 3.00 10.56
C VAL A 129 3.75 2.15 11.32
N VAL A 130 3.58 2.38 12.62
CA VAL A 130 2.55 1.68 13.41
C VAL A 130 1.15 1.98 12.86
N GLY A 131 0.87 3.24 12.51
CA GLY A 131 -0.39 3.64 11.90
C GLY A 131 -0.67 2.91 10.58
N ILE A 132 0.33 2.84 9.70
CA ILE A 132 0.26 2.10 8.42
C ILE A 132 -0.04 0.63 8.68
N ILE A 133 0.71 -0.02 9.58
CA ILE A 133 0.51 -1.43 9.93
C ILE A 133 -0.92 -1.68 10.42
N LEU A 134 -1.41 -0.85 11.35
CA LEU A 134 -2.77 -1.00 11.89
C LEU A 134 -3.84 -0.74 10.83
N PHE A 135 -3.63 0.25 9.97
CA PHE A 135 -4.56 0.58 8.89
C PHE A 135 -4.67 -0.57 7.88
N GLU A 136 -3.54 -1.05 7.38
CA GLU A 136 -3.50 -2.14 6.41
C GLU A 136 -4.02 -3.45 7.02
N LEU A 137 -3.66 -3.74 8.27
CA LEU A 137 -4.17 -4.91 8.98
C LEU A 137 -5.70 -4.85 9.14
N ARG A 138 -6.26 -3.69 9.50
CA ARG A 138 -7.71 -3.49 9.60
C ARG A 138 -8.39 -3.68 8.25
N ARG A 139 -7.83 -3.10 7.18
CA ARG A 139 -8.34 -3.23 5.80
C ARG A 139 -8.40 -4.69 5.37
N VAL A 140 -7.29 -5.41 5.52
CA VAL A 140 -7.19 -6.84 5.23
C VAL A 140 -8.16 -7.67 6.06
N TRP A 141 -8.25 -7.41 7.36
CA TRP A 141 -9.16 -8.12 8.26
C TRP A 141 -10.63 -7.93 7.86
N GLN A 142 -11.04 -6.68 7.57
CA GLN A 142 -12.42 -6.39 7.16
C GLN A 142 -12.75 -7.04 5.82
N HIS A 143 -11.86 -6.92 4.84
CA HIS A 143 -12.12 -7.40 3.48
C HIS A 143 -12.01 -8.92 3.35
N PHE A 144 -10.85 -9.48 3.68
CA PHE A 144 -10.60 -10.89 3.46
C PHE A 144 -11.28 -11.73 4.53
N ILE A 145 -11.01 -11.46 5.81
CA ILE A 145 -11.43 -12.35 6.90
C ILE A 145 -12.92 -12.20 7.21
N ARG A 146 -13.39 -10.97 7.48
CA ARG A 146 -14.79 -10.70 7.86
C ARG A 146 -15.74 -10.82 6.67
N GLY A 147 -15.32 -10.33 5.49
CA GLY A 147 -16.08 -10.47 4.25
C GLY A 147 -16.10 -11.89 3.66
N ARG A 148 -15.29 -12.82 4.20
CA ARG A 148 -15.09 -14.19 3.69
C ARG A 148 -14.64 -14.28 2.22
N LYS A 149 -14.25 -13.16 1.58
CA LYS A 149 -13.71 -13.13 0.21
C LYS A 149 -12.51 -14.06 0.04
N TYR A 150 -11.76 -14.35 1.10
CA TYR A 150 -10.68 -15.36 1.04
C TYR A 150 -11.15 -16.72 0.53
N ARG A 151 -12.42 -17.11 0.70
CA ARG A 151 -12.95 -18.43 0.25
C ARG A 151 -13.20 -18.49 -1.25
N GLU A 152 -13.40 -17.34 -1.86
CA GLU A 152 -13.74 -17.19 -3.28
C GLU A 152 -12.52 -16.77 -4.10
N SER A 153 -11.44 -16.34 -3.45
CA SER A 153 -10.21 -15.94 -4.13
C SER A 153 -9.22 -17.08 -4.29
N SER A 154 -8.51 -17.06 -5.42
CA SER A 154 -7.28 -17.84 -5.59
C SER A 154 -6.08 -17.14 -4.91
N PRO A 155 -4.98 -17.86 -4.58
CA PRO A 155 -3.78 -17.26 -4.00
C PRO A 155 -3.18 -16.17 -4.89
N LEU A 156 -3.32 -16.32 -6.22
CA LEU A 156 -2.86 -15.33 -7.19
C LEU A 156 -3.74 -14.08 -7.15
N GLU A 157 -5.06 -14.21 -7.11
CA GLU A 157 -5.98 -13.06 -6.98
C GLU A 157 -5.74 -12.27 -5.69
N ALA A 158 -5.49 -12.96 -4.57
CA ALA A 158 -5.17 -12.30 -3.30
C ALA A 158 -3.89 -11.45 -3.41
N ILE A 159 -2.86 -11.97 -4.09
CA ILE A 159 -1.61 -11.24 -4.35
C ILE A 159 -1.83 -10.10 -5.35
N GLN A 160 -2.60 -10.32 -6.43
CA GLN A 160 -2.95 -9.30 -7.42
C GLN A 160 -3.71 -8.13 -6.79
N PHE A 161 -4.59 -8.40 -5.84
CA PHE A 161 -5.27 -7.35 -5.08
C PHE A 161 -4.29 -6.48 -4.28
N GLY A 162 -3.27 -7.10 -3.68
CA GLY A 162 -2.15 -6.38 -3.07
C GLY A 162 -1.37 -5.53 -4.10
N PHE A 163 -1.16 -6.06 -5.31
CA PHE A 163 -0.49 -5.31 -6.38
C PHE A 163 -1.27 -4.10 -6.88
N ILE A 164 -2.61 -4.06 -6.78
CA ILE A 164 -3.39 -2.84 -7.09
C ILE A 164 -2.94 -1.68 -6.20
N HIS A 165 -2.76 -1.95 -4.91
CA HIS A 165 -2.31 -0.96 -3.92
C HIS A 165 -0.85 -0.57 -4.14
N VAL A 166 0.02 -1.52 -4.47
CA VAL A 166 1.42 -1.22 -4.86
C VAL A 166 1.44 -0.40 -6.16
N GLY A 167 0.51 -0.64 -7.07
CA GLY A 167 0.32 0.09 -8.32
C GLY A 167 -0.01 1.57 -8.08
N GLU A 168 -0.89 1.87 -7.13
CA GLU A 168 -1.17 3.24 -6.68
C GLU A 168 0.12 3.95 -6.26
N LEU A 169 0.92 3.31 -5.41
CA LEU A 169 2.19 3.86 -4.92
C LEU A 169 3.22 4.04 -6.05
N PHE A 170 3.25 3.11 -7.01
CA PHE A 170 4.08 3.22 -8.20
C PHE A 170 3.66 4.40 -9.09
N VAL A 171 2.36 4.62 -9.28
CA VAL A 171 1.86 5.78 -10.04
C VAL A 171 2.20 7.07 -9.31
N ILE A 172 2.07 7.14 -7.98
CA ILE A 172 2.55 8.27 -7.18
C ILE A 172 4.04 8.53 -7.43
N LEU A 173 4.87 7.48 -7.38
CA LEU A 173 6.30 7.63 -7.61
C LEU A 173 6.61 8.20 -9.00
N VAL A 174 6.04 7.61 -10.06
CA VAL A 174 6.38 7.93 -11.45
C VAL A 174 5.72 9.23 -11.93
N TYR A 175 4.50 9.53 -11.48
CA TYR A 175 3.71 10.66 -11.99
C TYR A 175 3.60 11.85 -11.03
N ALA A 176 3.87 11.66 -9.73
CA ALA A 176 3.98 12.79 -8.80
C ALA A 176 5.44 13.06 -8.42
N ILE A 177 6.14 12.08 -7.86
CA ILE A 177 7.47 12.33 -7.29
C ILE A 177 8.50 12.67 -8.37
N VAL A 178 8.70 11.79 -9.36
CA VAL A 178 9.71 12.01 -10.40
C VAL A 178 9.52 13.33 -11.17
N PRO A 179 8.32 13.68 -11.68
CA PRO A 179 8.13 14.89 -12.46
C PRO A 179 8.27 16.15 -11.62
N VAL A 180 7.74 16.16 -10.38
CA VAL A 180 7.88 17.30 -9.48
C VAL A 180 9.34 17.49 -9.08
N THR A 181 10.10 16.41 -8.82
CA THR A 181 11.54 16.52 -8.58
C THR A 181 12.27 17.12 -9.77
N PHE A 182 11.97 16.70 -11.00
CA PHE A 182 12.55 17.30 -12.20
C PHE A 182 12.24 18.81 -12.28
N ILE A 183 10.99 19.22 -12.08
CA ILE A 183 10.58 20.63 -12.13
C ILE A 183 11.29 21.44 -11.04
N VAL A 184 11.30 20.94 -9.80
CA VAL A 184 11.96 21.60 -8.67
C VAL A 184 13.46 21.75 -8.92
N VAL A 185 14.14 20.70 -9.39
CA VAL A 185 15.58 20.74 -9.68
C VAL A 185 15.88 21.72 -10.82
N ILE A 186 15.13 21.67 -11.92
CA ILE A 186 15.32 22.60 -13.05
C ILE A 186 15.11 24.04 -12.59
N THR A 187 14.06 24.31 -11.82
CA THR A 187 13.73 25.65 -11.32
C THR A 187 14.78 26.13 -10.32
N ALA A 188 15.26 25.27 -9.42
CA ALA A 188 16.33 25.57 -8.48
C ALA A 188 17.62 25.95 -9.21
N ILE A 189 18.01 25.20 -10.25
CA ILE A 189 19.18 25.51 -11.09
C ILE A 189 18.98 26.83 -11.85
N ALA A 190 17.80 27.05 -12.44
CA ALA A 190 17.53 28.21 -13.28
C ALA A 190 17.41 29.52 -12.48
N PHE A 191 16.85 29.47 -11.27
CA PHE A 191 16.52 30.65 -10.47
C PHE A 191 17.31 30.77 -9.15
N GLY A 192 18.21 29.82 -8.85
CA GLY A 192 19.00 29.82 -7.62
C GLY A 192 18.18 29.60 -6.35
N ILE A 193 17.04 28.91 -6.45
CA ILE A 193 16.12 28.66 -5.33
C ILE A 193 16.60 27.45 -4.51
N ASP A 194 16.47 27.50 -3.18
CA ASP A 194 16.78 26.38 -2.30
C ASP A 194 15.76 25.22 -2.46
N TYR A 195 16.26 24.09 -2.96
CA TYR A 195 15.52 22.85 -3.21
C TYR A 195 15.12 22.10 -1.92
N GLY A 196 15.76 22.42 -0.79
CA GLY A 196 15.42 21.86 0.53
C GLY A 196 14.28 22.59 1.23
N SER A 197 13.75 23.67 0.65
CA SER A 197 12.72 24.48 1.28
C SER A 197 11.41 23.70 1.45
N ARG A 198 10.73 23.89 2.59
CA ARG A 198 9.43 23.24 2.88
C ARG A 198 8.35 23.58 1.86
N ALA A 199 8.46 24.75 1.22
CA ALA A 199 7.60 25.14 0.12
C ALA A 199 7.72 24.18 -1.08
N ALA A 200 8.93 23.65 -1.35
CA ALA A 200 9.15 22.65 -2.38
C ALA A 200 8.34 21.37 -2.11
N LEU A 201 8.22 20.94 -0.84
CA LEU A 201 7.47 19.75 -0.45
C LEU A 201 5.96 19.88 -0.73
N LEU A 202 5.39 21.08 -0.64
CA LEU A 202 3.96 21.29 -0.94
C LEU A 202 3.62 21.00 -2.40
N PHE A 203 4.56 21.22 -3.33
CA PHE A 203 4.36 20.88 -4.75
C PHE A 203 4.25 19.37 -5.00
N TYR A 204 4.79 18.54 -4.10
CA TYR A 204 4.62 17.09 -4.18
C TYR A 204 3.24 16.65 -3.66
N LEU A 205 2.69 17.34 -2.65
CA LEU A 205 1.46 16.91 -1.99
C LEU A 205 0.22 17.04 -2.87
N VAL A 206 0.17 18.05 -3.74
CA VAL A 206 -0.95 18.26 -4.68
C VAL A 206 -1.14 17.08 -5.63
N PRO A 207 -0.12 16.67 -6.43
CA PRO A 207 -0.26 15.53 -7.33
C PRO A 207 -0.39 14.19 -6.58
N ILE A 208 0.26 14.02 -5.43
CA ILE A 208 0.08 12.83 -4.57
C ILE A 208 -1.39 12.69 -4.16
N GLY A 209 -1.99 13.77 -3.68
CA GLY A 209 -3.40 13.79 -3.28
C GLY A 209 -4.35 13.49 -4.43
N ALA A 210 -4.10 14.07 -5.60
CA ALA A 210 -4.90 13.84 -6.80
C ALA A 210 -4.87 12.36 -7.22
N ILE A 211 -3.71 11.71 -7.20
CA ILE A 211 -3.57 10.29 -7.53
C ILE A 211 -4.29 9.41 -6.50
N ARG A 212 -4.13 9.70 -5.20
CA ARG A 212 -4.83 8.95 -4.13
C ARG A 212 -6.35 9.02 -4.28
N ILE A 213 -6.88 10.20 -4.64
CA ILE A 213 -8.31 10.39 -4.91
C ILE A 213 -8.74 9.62 -6.17
N TRP A 214 -7.93 9.66 -7.23
CA TRP A 214 -8.24 8.94 -8.46
C TRP A 214 -8.28 7.42 -8.21
N PHE A 215 -7.31 6.86 -7.49
CA PHE A 215 -7.33 5.45 -7.11
C PHE A 215 -8.49 5.09 -6.17
N SER A 216 -8.85 5.95 -5.21
CA SER A 216 -10.00 5.69 -4.35
C SER A 216 -11.33 5.67 -5.12
N SER A 217 -11.44 6.43 -6.21
CA SER A 217 -12.60 6.38 -7.12
C SER A 217 -12.64 5.15 -8.03
N LEU A 218 -11.52 4.46 -8.21
CA LEU A 218 -11.39 3.25 -9.02
C LEU A 218 -11.50 1.96 -8.19
N ASP A 219 -11.50 2.08 -6.86
CA ASP A 219 -11.53 0.94 -5.97
C ASP A 219 -12.94 0.34 -5.96
N PRO A 220 -13.15 -0.90 -6.45
CA PRO A 220 -14.47 -1.54 -6.44
C PRO A 220 -15.04 -1.76 -5.02
N LEU A 221 -14.28 -1.40 -3.98
CA LEU A 221 -14.72 -1.41 -2.59
C LEU A 221 -15.71 -0.30 -2.24
N THR A 222 -15.81 0.81 -2.98
CA THR A 222 -16.82 1.84 -2.71
C THR A 222 -18.23 1.41 -3.16
N ASP A 223 -18.33 0.56 -4.20
CA ASP A 223 -19.62 0.00 -4.66
C ASP A 223 -20.20 -1.03 -3.66
N ASP A 224 -19.36 -1.78 -2.94
CA ASP A 224 -19.80 -2.84 -2.00
C ASP A 224 -20.19 -2.31 -0.60
N PHE A 225 -19.96 -1.03 -0.29
CA PHE A 225 -20.45 -0.38 0.96
C PHE A 225 -21.89 0.15 0.83
N GLU A 226 -22.62 -0.21 -0.23
CA GLU A 226 -24.08 -0.19 -0.26
C GLU A 226 -24.65 -1.25 0.72
N VAL A 227 -24.43 -1.02 2.02
CA VAL A 227 -25.23 -1.67 3.05
C VAL A 227 -26.63 -1.11 2.91
N SER A 228 -27.53 -1.93 2.37
CA SER A 228 -28.96 -1.77 2.45
C SER A 228 -29.37 -1.40 3.87
N ILE A 229 -29.66 -0.13 4.11
CA ILE A 229 -30.38 0.28 5.31
C ILE A 229 -31.86 0.12 4.95
N SER A 230 -32.43 -1.03 5.34
CA SER A 230 -33.87 -1.20 5.47
C SER A 230 -34.40 -0.35 6.62
#